data_AF-A0A1H0PL82-F1
#
_entry.id   AF-A0A1H0PL82-F1
#
_cell.length_a   1.000
_cell.length_b   1.000
_cell.length_c   1.000
_cell.angle_alpha   90.00
_cell.angle_beta   90.00
_cell.angle_gamma   90.00
#
_symmetry.space_group_name_H-M   'P 1'
#
loop_
_entity.id
_entity.type
_entity.pdbx_description
1 polymer ?
#
loop_
_entity_poly.entity_id
_entity_poly.type
_entity_poly.pdbx_seq_one_letter_code
_entity_poly.pdbx_strand_id
1 'polypeptide(L)'
;MAKNWAYLKMAKGIVIGTLVVSSLVIPLTTQNNVQAASSRQMESLDRGLTAVKTFEGVFISWRLFGTEPSNVSFNLYRNGQKVNSNPISSSTNYLDANGSTDSTYYIKAVINNTEQAASESVKVWGQNYLNLPIQKPSGGTTPDGVSYSYSANDASVGDLDGDGDYEIIVKWDPSNSKDNSQDGYTGNVYVDAYHLDGTRLWRINLGKNIRAGAHYTQFVVYDLDGDGRSEVAMKTADGTVDGQGSVIGSANADYRDTKGRVLSGPEYLTIFSGGSGRALENIRFKPERGNVCDWGDCYGNRVDRFLAGVAYLDGQRPSLIMGRGYYNKTMLTAYNYRNGDVTELWTFDSDDSGNENYAGQGNHSLSAADLDGDGKDEIVYGAMAIDDNGRGLHTTGWGHGDAHHVGDLNPNHSGIEIYQVHENANSPIGMGIRDGDSGQLLWGIKTGKDTGRGVAADIDPRYAGTELWASGQALYSVTGSQISSTPPSSMNSTIWWDGDLSRELLDHKWSGSFGVGTIYKWNYQQNKLDTLLTASGTFSNNGTKGNPSLQVDLFGDWREEVIWRTEDSSALRIYTTTHVTTQRIFTLMHDALYRTSIASQNTGYNQPPHTSFYLGSGMKTPSMPSIYTP
;
A
#
# COMPACT_ATOMS: atom_id res chain seq x y z
N MET A 1 0.57 71.80 8.96
CA MET A 1 1.81 72.61 9.05
C MET A 1 2.74 72.17 7.95
N ALA A 2 3.35 73.13 7.27
CA ALA A 2 3.89 72.99 5.94
C ALA A 2 5.39 72.68 5.91
N LYS A 3 5.78 72.03 4.80
CA LYS A 3 6.90 72.37 3.90
C LYS A 3 8.31 71.78 4.09
N ASN A 4 8.83 71.48 2.90
CA ASN A 4 10.22 71.42 2.42
C ASN A 4 10.91 70.05 2.63
N TRP A 5 11.62 69.50 1.65
CA TRP A 5 12.86 70.06 1.09
C TRP A 5 13.07 69.83 -0.41
N ALA A 6 13.89 70.70 -0.98
CA ALA A 6 14.12 70.93 -2.40
C ALA A 6 15.37 70.23 -2.94
N TYR A 7 15.39 70.11 -4.27
CA TYR A 7 16.42 69.64 -5.19
C TYR A 7 17.75 70.43 -5.14
N LEU A 8 18.86 69.75 -5.42
CA LEU A 8 20.07 70.36 -5.98
C LEU A 8 20.54 69.59 -7.23
N LYS A 9 20.68 70.31 -8.34
CA LYS A 9 21.42 69.91 -9.56
C LYS A 9 22.88 70.35 -9.42
N MET A 10 23.82 69.52 -9.84
CA MET A 10 25.06 69.98 -10.48
C MET A 10 25.50 68.96 -11.54
N ALA A 11 26.01 69.49 -12.65
CA ALA A 11 26.37 68.75 -13.84
C ALA A 11 27.83 69.02 -14.22
N LYS A 12 28.38 68.03 -14.95
CA LYS A 12 29.49 68.05 -15.93
C LYS A 12 30.91 67.76 -15.43
N GLY A 13 31.37 66.57 -15.81
CA GLY A 13 32.74 66.28 -16.21
C GLY A 13 32.71 65.09 -17.18
N ILE A 14 32.85 65.36 -18.49
CA ILE A 14 32.97 64.35 -19.55
C ILE A 14 34.44 63.95 -19.63
N VAL A 15 34.74 62.67 -19.41
CA VAL A 15 35.98 62.02 -19.86
C VAL A 15 35.57 60.88 -20.78
N ILE A 16 35.96 61.01 -22.04
CA ILE A 16 35.80 59.98 -23.08
C ILE A 16 36.90 58.94 -22.82
N GLY A 17 36.52 57.83 -22.21
CA GLY A 17 37.34 56.63 -22.09
C GLY A 17 36.68 55.49 -22.85
N THR A 18 37.31 55.05 -23.93
CA THR A 18 36.88 53.93 -24.77
C THR A 18 36.81 52.65 -23.93
N LEU A 19 35.61 52.24 -23.49
CA LEU A 19 35.41 50.98 -22.80
C LEU A 19 35.07 49.90 -23.81
N VAL A 20 36.00 48.96 -23.98
CA VAL A 20 35.77 47.68 -24.66
C VAL A 20 34.70 46.93 -23.89
N VAL A 21 33.54 46.71 -24.51
CA VAL A 21 32.50 45.82 -23.97
C VAL A 21 32.98 44.39 -24.16
N SER A 22 33.75 43.87 -23.20
CA SER A 22 33.86 42.43 -22.99
C SER A 22 32.53 41.98 -22.37
N SER A 23 31.66 41.41 -23.19
CA SER A 23 30.48 40.68 -22.72
C SER A 23 30.94 39.48 -21.88
N LEU A 24 31.02 39.67 -20.55
CA LEU A 24 31.06 38.58 -19.60
C LEU A 24 29.68 37.91 -19.65
N VAL A 25 29.60 36.78 -20.36
CA VAL A 25 28.53 35.81 -20.14
C VAL A 25 28.80 35.20 -18.78
N ILE A 26 28.11 35.70 -17.74
CA ILE A 26 28.01 34.99 -16.48
C ILE A 26 27.00 33.88 -16.76
N PRO A 27 27.39 32.59 -16.76
CA PRO A 27 26.39 31.54 -16.78
C PRO A 27 25.58 31.69 -15.50
N LEU A 28 24.28 31.98 -15.63
CA LEU A 28 23.34 31.70 -14.55
C LEU A 28 23.41 30.19 -14.35
N THR A 29 24.22 29.77 -13.37
CA THR A 29 24.06 28.47 -12.76
C THR A 29 22.75 28.56 -12.00
N THR A 30 21.70 27.96 -12.56
CA THR A 30 20.54 27.56 -11.78
C THR A 30 21.08 26.60 -10.72
N GLN A 31 21.38 27.12 -9.52
CA GLN A 31 21.46 26.26 -8.35
C GLN A 31 20.05 25.70 -8.18
N ASN A 32 19.84 24.50 -8.71
CA ASN A 32 18.82 23.62 -8.17
C ASN A 32 19.21 23.45 -6.70
N ASN A 33 18.53 24.17 -5.81
CA ASN A 33 18.51 23.84 -4.40
C ASN A 33 17.82 22.48 -4.33
N VAL A 34 18.59 21.40 -4.54
CA VAL A 34 18.20 20.06 -4.11
C VAL A 34 18.17 20.16 -2.60
N GLN A 35 16.99 20.48 -2.05
CA GLN A 35 16.76 20.35 -0.63
C GLN A 35 17.06 18.88 -0.30
N ALA A 36 17.98 18.63 0.63
CA ALA A 36 18.23 17.27 1.08
C ALA A 36 16.89 16.71 1.57
N ALA A 37 16.41 15.62 0.93
CA ALA A 37 15.17 14.98 1.32
C ALA A 37 15.21 14.72 2.83
N SER A 38 14.24 15.28 3.54
CA SER A 38 14.13 15.05 4.98
C SER A 38 13.90 13.57 5.24
N SER A 39 14.49 13.04 6.30
CA SER A 39 14.28 11.65 6.69
C SER A 39 12.80 11.43 7.04
N ARG A 40 12.19 10.37 6.50
CA ARG A 40 10.82 9.97 6.84
C ARG A 40 10.80 9.12 8.11
N GLN A 41 9.78 9.31 8.93
CA GLN A 41 9.44 8.39 10.02
C GLN A 41 9.21 7.00 9.40
N MET A 42 9.75 5.95 9.99
CA MET A 42 9.44 4.56 9.66
C MET A 42 9.46 3.72 10.94
N GLU A 43 8.88 2.52 10.89
CA GLU A 43 8.81 1.64 12.06
C GLU A 43 10.19 1.17 12.54
N SER A 44 10.34 1.05 13.87
CA SER A 44 11.50 0.42 14.50
C SER A 44 11.32 -1.10 14.52
N LEU A 45 11.69 -1.76 13.43
CA LEU A 45 11.49 -3.22 13.30
C LEU A 45 12.53 -4.06 14.02
N ASP A 46 12.09 -5.23 14.52
CA ASP A 46 12.96 -6.30 14.97
C ASP A 46 13.66 -6.98 13.79
N ARG A 47 14.49 -8.01 14.03
CA ARG A 47 15.26 -8.59 12.92
C ARG A 47 14.39 -9.40 11.95
N GLY A 48 13.14 -9.69 12.30
CA GLY A 48 12.22 -10.50 11.52
C GLY A 48 12.84 -11.85 11.19
N LEU A 49 13.65 -12.43 12.07
CA LEU A 49 14.40 -13.64 11.75
C LEU A 49 13.42 -14.80 11.55
N THR A 50 13.50 -15.48 10.41
CA THR A 50 12.73 -16.70 10.17
C THR A 50 13.64 -17.89 9.92
N ALA A 51 13.16 -19.08 10.27
CA ALA A 51 13.87 -20.33 10.02
C ALA A 51 12.86 -21.40 9.58
N VAL A 52 13.02 -21.92 8.37
CA VAL A 52 12.10 -22.86 7.73
C VAL A 52 12.84 -24.11 7.31
N LYS A 53 12.32 -25.28 7.69
CA LYS A 53 12.88 -26.55 7.26
C LYS A 53 12.63 -26.76 5.76
N THR A 54 13.70 -27.09 5.03
CA THR A 54 13.66 -27.53 3.64
C THR A 54 14.22 -28.94 3.52
N PHE A 55 14.17 -29.51 2.30
CA PHE A 55 14.83 -30.79 2.01
C PHE A 55 16.36 -30.73 2.15
N GLU A 56 16.96 -29.58 1.82
CA GLU A 56 18.42 -29.39 1.78
C GLU A 56 19.02 -28.92 3.11
N GLY A 57 18.19 -28.45 4.06
CA GLY A 57 18.67 -27.87 5.30
C GLY A 57 17.58 -27.12 6.07
N VAL A 58 17.98 -26.08 6.79
CA VAL A 58 17.08 -25.04 7.28
C VAL A 58 17.42 -23.78 6.50
N PHE A 59 16.42 -23.20 5.85
CA PHE A 59 16.51 -21.89 5.23
C PHE A 59 16.25 -20.82 6.30
N ILE A 60 17.12 -19.83 6.39
CA ILE A 60 17.05 -18.73 7.35
C ILE A 60 17.06 -17.42 6.54
N SER A 61 16.19 -16.46 6.87
CA SER A 61 16.22 -15.11 6.31
C SER A 61 15.94 -14.07 7.39
N TRP A 62 16.39 -12.83 7.18
CA TRP A 62 16.25 -11.71 8.11
C TRP A 62 16.29 -10.36 7.42
N ARG A 63 15.78 -9.33 8.11
CA ARG A 63 15.68 -7.99 7.54
C ARG A 63 17.06 -7.34 7.45
N LEU A 64 17.31 -6.66 6.33
CA LEU A 64 18.34 -5.63 6.26
C LEU A 64 17.67 -4.28 6.57
N PHE A 65 18.06 -3.62 7.65
CA PHE A 65 17.39 -2.38 8.06
C PHE A 65 17.86 -1.18 7.24
N GLY A 66 16.92 -0.31 6.88
CA GLY A 66 17.24 1.01 6.30
C GLY A 66 18.06 1.91 7.24
N THR A 67 18.10 1.63 8.55
CA THR A 67 18.91 2.34 9.55
C THR A 67 20.33 1.76 9.71
N GLU A 68 20.64 0.64 9.05
CA GLU A 68 21.96 0.02 9.11
C GLU A 68 22.88 0.55 7.99
N PRO A 69 24.20 0.67 8.26
CA PRO A 69 25.14 1.06 7.22
C PRO A 69 25.22 -0.02 6.14
N SER A 70 25.42 0.39 4.88
CA SER A 70 25.43 -0.51 3.72
C SER A 70 26.48 -1.63 3.79
N ASN A 71 27.55 -1.44 4.58
CA ASN A 71 28.61 -2.43 4.78
C ASN A 71 28.38 -3.36 5.99
N VAL A 72 27.21 -3.32 6.65
CA VAL A 72 26.88 -4.27 7.73
C VAL A 72 26.99 -5.71 7.20
N SER A 73 27.39 -6.63 8.05
CA SER A 73 27.41 -8.08 7.77
C SER A 73 26.85 -8.84 8.98
N PHE A 74 26.64 -10.15 8.85
CA PHE A 74 25.91 -10.90 9.88
C PHE A 74 26.63 -12.19 10.27
N ASN A 75 26.56 -12.54 11.55
CA ASN A 75 26.91 -13.86 12.06
C ASN A 75 25.64 -14.58 12.49
N LEU A 76 25.46 -15.80 11.99
CA LEU A 76 24.35 -16.67 12.31
C LEU A 76 24.77 -17.67 13.38
N TYR A 77 23.90 -17.88 14.37
CA TYR A 77 24.12 -18.79 15.47
C TYR A 77 23.02 -19.84 15.50
N ARG A 78 23.40 -21.11 15.61
CA ARG A 78 22.49 -22.24 15.82
C ARG A 78 22.77 -22.86 17.18
N ASN A 79 21.76 -22.93 18.06
CA ASN A 79 21.90 -23.49 19.42
C ASN A 79 23.10 -22.89 20.18
N GLY A 80 23.33 -21.58 20.01
CA GLY A 80 24.44 -20.85 20.64
C GLY A 80 25.80 -20.98 19.95
N GLN A 81 25.93 -21.75 18.87
CA GLN A 81 27.18 -21.91 18.13
C GLN A 81 27.12 -21.18 16.78
N LYS A 82 28.15 -20.38 16.48
CA LYS A 82 28.27 -19.69 15.19
C LYS A 82 28.39 -20.71 14.04
N VAL A 83 27.60 -20.54 12.97
CA VAL A 83 27.56 -21.51 11.85
C VAL A 83 28.33 -21.05 10.61
N ASN A 84 28.49 -19.75 10.40
CA ASN A 84 29.24 -19.18 9.27
C ASN A 84 30.71 -18.94 9.66
N SER A 85 31.67 -19.25 8.77
CA SER A 85 33.09 -19.00 9.01
C SER A 85 33.47 -17.53 8.86
N ASN A 86 32.93 -16.86 7.84
CA ASN A 86 33.07 -15.43 7.56
C ASN A 86 31.71 -14.72 7.73
N PRO A 87 31.65 -13.47 8.22
CA PRO A 87 30.42 -12.69 8.26
C PRO A 87 29.70 -12.66 6.90
N ILE A 88 28.40 -12.89 6.92
CA ILE A 88 27.53 -12.93 5.73
C ILE A 88 27.27 -11.49 5.30
N SER A 89 27.70 -11.11 4.09
CA SER A 89 27.60 -9.74 3.58
C SER A 89 26.95 -9.63 2.20
N SER A 90 26.71 -10.76 1.52
CA SER A 90 26.17 -10.81 0.16
C SER A 90 24.65 -10.95 0.09
N SER A 91 24.00 -11.33 1.19
CA SER A 91 22.55 -11.50 1.29
C SER A 91 22.13 -11.36 2.76
N THR A 92 20.83 -11.39 3.02
CA THR A 92 20.26 -11.56 4.36
C THR A 92 19.46 -12.86 4.48
N ASN A 93 20.00 -13.91 3.85
CA ASN A 93 19.54 -15.28 4.01
C ASN A 93 20.72 -16.25 4.15
N TYR A 94 20.42 -17.47 4.55
CA TYR A 94 21.40 -18.54 4.70
C TYR A 94 20.73 -19.91 4.65
N LEU A 95 21.35 -20.88 3.97
CA LEU A 95 20.92 -22.28 4.01
C LEU A 95 21.86 -23.09 4.90
N ASP A 96 21.39 -23.45 6.10
CA ASP A 96 22.13 -24.32 7.01
C ASP A 96 21.79 -25.80 6.75
N ALA A 97 22.65 -26.46 5.98
CA ALA A 97 22.51 -27.89 5.65
C ALA A 97 22.53 -28.81 6.88
N ASN A 98 23.10 -28.35 8.00
CA ASN A 98 23.22 -29.14 9.24
C ASN A 98 22.08 -28.85 10.24
N GLY A 99 21.14 -27.96 9.88
CA GLY A 99 19.99 -27.60 10.71
C GLY A 99 18.88 -28.66 10.73
N SER A 100 18.24 -28.83 11.89
CA SER A 100 17.04 -29.65 12.06
C SER A 100 15.86 -28.82 12.60
N THR A 101 14.69 -29.44 12.73
CA THR A 101 13.51 -28.83 13.35
C THR A 101 13.67 -28.56 14.85
N ASP A 102 14.66 -29.19 15.50
CA ASP A 102 15.00 -28.97 16.91
C ASP A 102 15.98 -27.80 17.11
N SER A 103 16.51 -27.24 16.02
CA SER A 103 17.40 -26.10 16.06
C SER A 103 16.68 -24.83 16.51
N THR A 104 17.44 -23.95 17.15
CA THR A 104 17.10 -22.56 17.40
C THR A 104 18.14 -21.66 16.74
N TYR A 105 17.70 -20.53 16.19
CA TYR A 105 18.59 -19.58 15.52
C TYR A 105 18.43 -18.17 16.09
N TYR A 106 19.54 -17.45 16.12
CA TYR A 106 19.58 -16.00 16.27
C TYR A 106 20.74 -15.46 15.41
N ILE A 107 20.71 -14.17 15.10
CA ILE A 107 21.81 -13.52 14.38
C ILE A 107 22.41 -12.38 15.20
N LYS A 108 23.61 -11.96 14.80
CA LYS A 108 24.24 -10.73 15.26
C LYS A 108 24.73 -9.94 14.06
N ALA A 109 24.32 -8.68 13.97
CA ALA A 109 24.95 -7.74 13.05
C ALA A 109 26.43 -7.55 13.42
N VAL A 110 27.24 -7.26 12.42
CA VAL A 110 28.67 -6.95 12.54
C VAL A 110 28.89 -5.61 11.85
N ILE A 111 29.15 -4.59 12.66
CA ILE A 111 29.37 -3.22 12.21
C ILE A 111 30.79 -2.83 12.62
N ASN A 112 31.59 -2.35 11.67
CA ASN A 112 33.00 -2.02 11.90
C ASN A 112 33.78 -3.14 12.62
N ASN A 113 33.61 -4.39 12.15
CA ASN A 113 34.19 -5.61 12.70
C ASN A 113 33.81 -5.93 14.16
N THR A 114 32.77 -5.29 14.69
CA THR A 114 32.26 -5.53 16.05
C THR A 114 30.88 -6.17 15.99
N GLU A 115 30.72 -7.33 16.63
CA GLU A 115 29.39 -7.94 16.81
C GLU A 115 28.50 -7.06 17.68
N GLN A 116 27.27 -6.86 17.23
CA GLN A 116 26.23 -6.17 17.96
C GLN A 116 25.45 -7.14 18.87
N ALA A 117 24.41 -6.65 19.53
CA ALA A 117 23.49 -7.47 20.29
C ALA A 117 22.87 -8.59 19.42
N ALA A 118 22.52 -9.70 20.07
CA ALA A 118 21.78 -10.77 19.40
C ALA A 118 20.36 -10.29 19.07
N SER A 119 19.85 -10.75 17.93
CA SER A 119 18.42 -10.69 17.60
C SER A 119 17.59 -11.55 18.56
N GLU A 120 16.27 -11.49 18.38
CA GLU A 120 15.34 -12.51 18.83
C GLU A 120 15.78 -13.91 18.39
N SER A 121 15.41 -14.92 19.19
CA SER A 121 15.69 -16.33 18.91
C SER A 121 14.45 -17.02 18.36
N VAL A 122 14.58 -17.68 17.22
CA VAL A 122 13.47 -18.35 16.55
C VAL A 122 13.63 -19.86 16.46
N LYS A 123 12.50 -20.55 16.43
CA LYS A 123 12.40 -21.99 16.19
C LYS A 123 12.17 -22.26 14.71
N VAL A 124 12.58 -23.44 14.27
CA VAL A 124 12.40 -23.87 12.89
C VAL A 124 10.97 -24.30 12.62
N TRP A 125 10.35 -23.72 11.60
CA TRP A 125 9.05 -24.15 11.09
C TRP A 125 9.21 -25.42 10.24
N GLY A 126 8.33 -26.40 10.42
CA GLY A 126 8.35 -27.64 9.63
C GLY A 126 7.87 -27.48 8.19
N GLN A 127 7.27 -26.33 7.86
CA GLN A 127 6.68 -26.00 6.57
C GLN A 127 6.86 -24.49 6.33
N ASN A 128 6.79 -24.06 5.07
CA ASN A 128 7.03 -22.67 4.68
C ASN A 128 5.84 -21.73 4.91
N TYR A 129 5.00 -22.06 5.89
CA TYR A 129 3.97 -21.15 6.36
C TYR A 129 3.78 -21.24 7.88
N LEU A 130 3.59 -20.08 8.48
CA LEU A 130 3.08 -19.94 9.85
C LEU A 130 1.55 -20.07 9.81
N ASN A 131 1.00 -20.92 10.67
CA ASN A 131 -0.45 -21.10 10.78
C ASN A 131 -0.95 -20.34 12.02
N LEU A 132 -1.41 -19.11 11.79
CA LEU A 132 -1.91 -18.17 12.80
C LEU A 132 -3.38 -18.47 13.14
N PRO A 133 -3.71 -19.04 14.32
CA PRO A 133 -5.09 -19.28 14.71
C PRO A 133 -5.86 -17.96 14.90
N ILE A 134 -7.07 -17.87 14.36
CA ILE A 134 -7.95 -16.69 14.50
C ILE A 134 -9.32 -17.09 15.05
N GLN A 135 -9.99 -16.20 15.77
CA GLN A 135 -11.28 -16.52 16.39
C GLN A 135 -12.45 -16.03 15.54
N LYS A 136 -12.88 -16.91 14.63
CA LYS A 136 -14.05 -16.71 13.78
C LYS A 136 -15.29 -16.21 14.55
N PRO A 137 -15.85 -15.04 14.22
CA PRO A 137 -17.12 -14.59 14.78
C PRO A 137 -18.25 -15.56 14.45
N SER A 138 -19.20 -15.72 15.38
CA SER A 138 -20.45 -16.41 15.09
C SER A 138 -21.23 -15.69 13.99
N GLY A 139 -21.92 -16.45 13.15
CA GLY A 139 -22.87 -15.90 12.18
C GLY A 139 -24.08 -15.25 12.85
N GLY A 140 -25.00 -14.74 12.05
CA GLY A 140 -26.21 -14.09 12.54
C GLY A 140 -27.35 -14.10 11.53
N THR A 141 -28.40 -13.33 11.83
CA THR A 141 -29.56 -13.16 10.96
C THR A 141 -29.87 -11.68 10.85
N THR A 142 -30.06 -11.19 9.63
CA THR A 142 -30.45 -9.79 9.36
C THR A 142 -31.95 -9.56 9.64
N PRO A 143 -32.41 -8.29 9.73
CA PRO A 143 -33.81 -7.98 10.03
C PRO A 143 -34.84 -8.58 9.06
N ASP A 144 -34.44 -8.86 7.83
CA ASP A 144 -35.25 -9.53 6.80
C ASP A 144 -35.23 -11.07 6.89
N GLY A 145 -34.62 -11.64 7.93
CA GLY A 145 -34.58 -13.08 8.17
C GLY A 145 -33.47 -13.82 7.42
N VAL A 146 -32.59 -13.13 6.70
CA VAL A 146 -31.48 -13.76 5.98
C VAL A 146 -30.35 -14.13 6.94
N SER A 147 -29.97 -15.41 6.96
CA SER A 147 -28.83 -15.89 7.76
C SER A 147 -27.51 -15.62 7.04
N TYR A 148 -26.46 -15.34 7.80
CA TYR A 148 -25.11 -15.13 7.27
C TYR A 148 -24.05 -15.76 8.18
N SER A 149 -22.90 -16.09 7.60
CA SER A 149 -21.70 -16.54 8.30
C SER A 149 -20.55 -15.55 8.06
N TYR A 150 -19.36 -15.79 8.62
CA TYR A 150 -18.19 -14.96 8.41
C TYR A 150 -17.06 -15.72 7.71
N SER A 151 -16.26 -14.99 6.95
CA SER A 151 -14.91 -15.38 6.52
C SER A 151 -13.93 -14.27 6.87
N ALA A 152 -12.69 -14.65 7.22
CA ALA A 152 -11.61 -13.67 7.27
C ALA A 152 -11.45 -13.06 5.87
N ASN A 153 -11.03 -11.80 5.79
CA ASN A 153 -11.03 -11.06 4.52
C ASN A 153 -9.74 -10.23 4.41
N ASP A 154 -9.82 -9.00 3.93
CA ASP A 154 -8.66 -8.11 3.83
C ASP A 154 -8.00 -7.92 5.21
N ALA A 155 -6.68 -7.78 5.19
CA ALA A 155 -5.86 -7.51 6.35
C ALA A 155 -4.93 -6.32 6.11
N SER A 156 -4.33 -5.83 7.19
CA SER A 156 -3.22 -4.89 7.19
C SER A 156 -2.30 -5.23 8.37
N VAL A 157 -1.21 -4.50 8.52
CA VAL A 157 -0.19 -4.73 9.56
C VAL A 157 0.27 -3.43 10.20
N GLY A 158 0.68 -3.53 11.45
CA GLY A 158 1.33 -2.48 12.21
C GLY A 158 1.89 -3.06 13.51
N ASP A 159 2.99 -2.50 13.99
CA ASP A 159 3.52 -2.80 15.33
C ASP A 159 2.64 -2.06 16.33
N LEU A 160 1.76 -2.77 17.04
CA LEU A 160 0.70 -2.16 17.88
C LEU A 160 1.14 -1.91 19.32
N ASP A 161 2.28 -2.46 19.73
CA ASP A 161 2.78 -2.35 21.10
C ASP A 161 4.25 -1.88 21.22
N GLY A 162 4.92 -1.67 20.09
CA GLY A 162 6.23 -1.05 19.94
C GLY A 162 7.40 -2.02 20.17
N ASP A 163 7.19 -3.32 19.94
CA ASP A 163 8.22 -4.35 20.13
C ASP A 163 9.04 -4.68 18.88
N GLY A 164 8.63 -4.13 17.72
CA GLY A 164 9.26 -4.28 16.42
C GLY A 164 8.76 -5.47 15.58
N ASP A 165 7.83 -6.28 16.11
CA ASP A 165 7.09 -7.29 15.34
C ASP A 165 5.75 -6.71 14.84
N TYR A 166 5.22 -7.27 13.76
CA TYR A 166 3.95 -6.83 13.20
C TYR A 166 2.79 -7.67 13.72
N GLU A 167 1.75 -7.01 14.24
CA GLU A 167 0.44 -7.64 14.39
C GLU A 167 -0.32 -7.67 13.06
N ILE A 168 -1.19 -8.67 12.92
CA ILE A 168 -2.11 -8.77 11.79
C ILE A 168 -3.48 -8.21 12.19
N ILE A 169 -3.92 -7.17 11.48
CA ILE A 169 -5.25 -6.58 11.62
C ILE A 169 -6.14 -7.19 10.55
N VAL A 170 -7.25 -7.83 10.96
CA VAL A 170 -8.09 -8.65 10.07
C VAL A 170 -9.52 -8.11 10.02
N LYS A 171 -9.99 -7.76 8.83
CA LYS A 171 -11.41 -7.51 8.57
C LYS A 171 -12.15 -8.84 8.41
N TRP A 172 -13.30 -8.98 9.07
CA TRP A 172 -14.22 -10.09 8.88
C TRP A 172 -15.38 -9.67 7.98
N ASP A 173 -15.57 -10.40 6.89
CA ASP A 173 -16.64 -10.14 5.93
C ASP A 173 -17.81 -11.11 6.17
N PRO A 174 -19.04 -10.61 6.39
CA PRO A 174 -20.21 -11.45 6.45
C PRO A 174 -20.57 -11.96 5.06
N SER A 175 -21.05 -13.20 4.95
CA SER A 175 -21.37 -13.87 3.67
C SER A 175 -22.48 -13.18 2.84
N ASN A 176 -23.12 -12.16 3.41
CA ASN A 176 -24.13 -11.34 2.76
C ASN A 176 -23.66 -9.89 2.58
N SER A 177 -22.35 -9.61 2.57
CA SER A 177 -21.79 -8.32 2.13
C SER A 177 -22.28 -7.95 0.72
N LYS A 178 -22.17 -6.67 0.36
CA LYS A 178 -22.81 -6.11 -0.85
C LYS A 178 -21.84 -5.22 -1.61
N ASP A 179 -21.86 -5.33 -2.93
CA ASP A 179 -21.45 -4.19 -3.75
C ASP A 179 -22.46 -3.04 -3.59
N ASN A 180 -22.02 -1.81 -3.82
CA ASN A 180 -22.86 -0.60 -3.71
C ASN A 180 -24.06 -0.61 -4.65
N SER A 181 -23.97 -1.30 -5.80
CA SER A 181 -25.11 -1.46 -6.72
C SER A 181 -26.21 -2.37 -6.17
N GLN A 182 -25.93 -3.18 -5.15
CA GLN A 182 -26.83 -4.21 -4.65
C GLN A 182 -27.59 -3.75 -3.40
N ASP A 183 -28.90 -3.96 -3.39
CA ASP A 183 -29.74 -3.82 -2.21
C ASP A 183 -29.62 -5.06 -1.28
N GLY A 184 -30.03 -4.90 -0.02
CA GLY A 184 -30.07 -5.96 1.00
C GLY A 184 -29.30 -5.57 2.27
N TYR A 185 -29.77 -6.07 3.41
CA TYR A 185 -29.05 -5.94 4.68
C TYR A 185 -27.74 -6.73 4.65
N THR A 186 -26.78 -6.30 5.46
CA THR A 186 -25.53 -7.02 5.70
C THR A 186 -25.40 -7.35 7.18
N GLY A 187 -24.62 -8.39 7.49
CA GLY A 187 -24.07 -8.55 8.84
C GLY A 187 -23.17 -7.37 9.22
N ASN A 188 -22.78 -7.31 10.49
CA ASN A 188 -21.82 -6.31 10.95
C ASN A 188 -20.44 -6.58 10.36
N VAL A 189 -19.63 -5.54 10.21
CA VAL A 189 -18.20 -5.69 9.98
C VAL A 189 -17.49 -5.79 11.33
N TYR A 190 -16.57 -6.75 11.46
CA TYR A 190 -15.65 -6.82 12.58
C TYR A 190 -14.22 -6.59 12.11
N VAL A 191 -13.42 -5.94 12.95
CA VAL A 191 -11.97 -5.81 12.76
C VAL A 191 -11.29 -6.34 14.01
N ASP A 192 -10.37 -7.27 13.85
CA ASP A 192 -9.57 -7.85 14.95
C ASP A 192 -8.10 -7.49 14.79
N ALA A 193 -7.34 -7.54 15.88
CA ALA A 193 -5.88 -7.58 15.85
C ALA A 193 -5.34 -8.85 16.52
N TYR A 194 -4.29 -9.42 15.94
CA TYR A 194 -3.64 -10.65 16.41
C TYR A 194 -2.13 -10.49 16.40
N HIS A 195 -1.46 -10.90 17.47
CA HIS A 195 -0.04 -11.25 17.41
C HIS A 195 0.16 -12.48 16.53
N LEU A 196 1.39 -12.68 16.02
CA LEU A 196 1.75 -13.83 15.20
C LEU A 196 1.62 -15.19 15.91
N ASP A 197 1.52 -15.20 17.25
CA ASP A 197 1.28 -16.41 18.05
C ASP A 197 -0.21 -16.83 18.13
N GLY A 198 -1.15 -16.03 17.61
CA GLY A 198 -2.59 -16.29 17.65
C GLY A 198 -3.34 -15.63 18.80
N THR A 199 -2.64 -14.89 19.66
CA THR A 199 -3.26 -14.08 20.70
C THR A 199 -4.04 -12.93 20.07
N ARG A 200 -5.37 -12.95 20.20
CA ARG A 200 -6.20 -11.82 19.80
C ARG A 200 -6.16 -10.73 20.84
N LEU A 201 -5.69 -9.56 20.43
CA LEU A 201 -5.63 -8.37 21.27
C LEU A 201 -7.02 -7.81 21.53
N TRP A 202 -7.81 -7.63 20.47
CA TRP A 202 -9.14 -7.02 20.56
C TRP A 202 -10.01 -7.34 19.33
N ARG A 203 -11.28 -6.93 19.42
CA ARG A 203 -12.25 -6.89 18.32
C ARG A 203 -13.03 -5.58 18.36
N ILE A 204 -13.00 -4.83 17.27
CA ILE A 204 -13.91 -3.71 16.99
C ILE A 204 -15.12 -4.26 16.22
N ASN A 205 -16.32 -3.87 16.63
CA ASN A 205 -17.58 -4.16 15.94
C ASN A 205 -18.15 -2.87 15.38
N LEU A 206 -18.10 -2.68 14.06
CA LEU A 206 -18.56 -1.44 13.43
C LEU A 206 -20.07 -1.22 13.56
N GLY A 207 -20.82 -2.26 13.94
CA GLY A 207 -22.22 -2.15 14.24
C GLY A 207 -23.09 -2.05 12.99
N LYS A 208 -24.38 -1.85 13.22
CA LYS A 208 -25.41 -1.93 12.17
C LYS A 208 -25.38 -0.76 11.17
N ASN A 209 -24.78 0.36 11.55
CA ASN A 209 -24.76 1.60 10.77
C ASN A 209 -23.53 1.71 9.85
N ILE A 210 -22.72 0.65 9.76
CA ILE A 210 -21.67 0.49 8.75
C ILE A 210 -22.01 -0.75 7.93
N ARG A 211 -22.27 -0.55 6.63
CA ARG A 211 -22.62 -1.62 5.71
C ARG A 211 -21.37 -2.41 5.31
N ALA A 212 -21.50 -3.72 5.12
CA ALA A 212 -20.38 -4.58 4.73
C ALA A 212 -20.25 -4.68 3.21
N GLY A 213 -19.01 -4.58 2.73
CA GLY A 213 -18.63 -4.69 1.32
C GLY A 213 -17.31 -3.99 1.04
N ALA A 214 -16.72 -4.26 -0.13
CA ALA A 214 -15.39 -3.78 -0.51
C ALA A 214 -15.24 -2.25 -0.46
N HIS A 215 -16.31 -1.50 -0.76
CA HIS A 215 -16.23 -0.04 -0.94
C HIS A 215 -16.64 0.75 0.31
N TYR A 216 -16.97 0.10 1.43
CA TYR A 216 -17.41 0.76 2.66
C TYR A 216 -16.27 1.02 3.64
N THR A 217 -15.85 -0.01 4.38
CA THR A 217 -14.82 0.13 5.41
C THR A 217 -13.45 0.02 4.77
N GLN A 218 -12.74 1.14 4.75
CA GLN A 218 -11.32 1.25 4.43
C GLN A 218 -10.61 1.54 5.75
N PHE A 219 -9.77 0.63 6.22
CA PHE A 219 -9.10 0.78 7.51
C PHE A 219 -7.60 1.01 7.30
N VAL A 220 -7.06 2.01 7.95
CA VAL A 220 -5.64 2.37 7.89
C VAL A 220 -4.97 1.92 9.18
N VAL A 221 -3.83 1.24 9.05
CA VAL A 221 -2.98 0.82 10.18
C VAL A 221 -1.61 1.43 9.99
N TYR A 222 -1.24 2.33 10.92
CA TYR A 222 0.00 3.10 10.84
C TYR A 222 0.30 3.79 12.16
N ASP A 223 1.57 3.96 12.50
CA ASP A 223 2.01 4.86 13.59
C ASP A 223 1.84 6.31 13.11
N LEU A 224 0.64 6.85 13.34
CA LEU A 224 0.31 8.16 12.84
C LEU A 224 1.03 9.20 13.70
N ASP A 225 1.00 9.09 15.04
CA ASP A 225 1.55 10.15 15.90
C ASP A 225 3.04 10.05 16.22
N GLY A 226 3.73 9.03 15.74
CA GLY A 226 5.16 8.84 15.86
C GLY A 226 5.61 8.46 17.26
N ASP A 227 4.81 7.72 18.01
CA ASP A 227 5.17 7.19 19.34
C ASP A 227 5.81 5.79 19.29
N GLY A 228 5.98 5.24 18.08
CA GLY A 228 6.52 3.90 17.84
C GLY A 228 5.47 2.80 17.85
N ARG A 229 4.18 3.13 17.93
CA ARG A 229 3.06 2.18 17.93
C ARG A 229 2.04 2.59 16.88
N SER A 230 1.50 1.62 16.17
CA SER A 230 0.53 1.86 15.12
C SER A 230 -0.87 2.05 15.68
N GLU A 231 -1.57 3.10 15.24
CA GLU A 231 -3.01 3.25 15.41
C GLU A 231 -3.78 2.51 14.32
N VAL A 232 -5.08 2.36 14.55
CA VAL A 232 -6.04 1.96 13.52
C VAL A 232 -7.03 3.09 13.29
N ALA A 233 -7.16 3.59 12.06
CA ALA A 233 -8.10 4.65 11.69
C ALA A 233 -9.12 4.16 10.67
N MET A 234 -10.40 4.40 10.91
CA MET A 234 -11.46 4.07 9.94
C MET A 234 -12.75 4.85 10.17
N LYS A 235 -13.62 4.84 9.15
CA LYS A 235 -14.98 5.37 9.25
C LYS A 235 -15.83 4.53 10.20
N THR A 236 -16.51 5.19 11.14
CA THR A 236 -17.40 4.56 12.12
C THR A 236 -18.76 5.26 12.14
N ALA A 237 -19.69 4.74 12.94
CA ALA A 237 -21.03 5.27 13.06
C ALA A 237 -21.56 5.08 14.49
N ASP A 238 -22.74 5.64 14.76
CA ASP A 238 -23.46 5.36 16.01
C ASP A 238 -23.65 3.85 16.19
N GLY A 239 -23.27 3.33 17.35
CA GLY A 239 -23.37 1.90 17.67
C GLY A 239 -22.16 1.07 17.27
N THR A 240 -21.09 1.67 16.72
CA THR A 240 -19.77 1.03 16.69
C THR A 240 -19.30 0.77 18.12
N VAL A 241 -18.74 -0.41 18.38
CA VAL A 241 -18.20 -0.85 19.67
C VAL A 241 -16.70 -1.04 19.53
N ASP A 242 -15.92 -0.33 20.33
CA ASP A 242 -14.47 -0.40 20.32
C ASP A 242 -13.93 -1.71 20.96
N GLY A 243 -12.61 -1.90 20.91
CA GLY A 243 -11.93 -3.09 21.43
C GLY A 243 -12.09 -3.31 22.94
N GLN A 244 -12.52 -2.30 23.69
CA GLN A 244 -12.78 -2.37 25.13
C GLN A 244 -14.28 -2.45 25.47
N GLY A 245 -15.16 -2.48 24.46
CA GLY A 245 -16.60 -2.58 24.65
C GLY A 245 -17.32 -1.23 24.76
N SER A 246 -16.63 -0.10 24.57
CA SER A 246 -17.26 1.23 24.60
C SER A 246 -17.98 1.50 23.28
N VAL A 247 -19.19 2.06 23.39
CA VAL A 247 -20.01 2.39 22.22
C VAL A 247 -19.73 3.82 21.76
N ILE A 248 -19.44 4.00 20.48
CA ILE A 248 -19.35 5.30 19.82
C ILE A 248 -20.76 5.80 19.51
N GLY A 249 -21.06 7.01 19.99
CA GLY A 249 -22.33 7.68 19.74
C GLY A 249 -23.54 6.92 20.34
N SER A 250 -24.63 6.83 19.57
CA SER A 250 -25.89 6.23 20.05
C SER A 250 -25.97 4.72 19.82
N ALA A 251 -25.89 3.91 20.89
CA ALA A 251 -26.02 2.44 20.82
C ALA A 251 -27.31 1.95 20.13
N ASN A 252 -28.40 2.69 20.30
CA ASN A 252 -29.73 2.30 19.84
C ASN A 252 -30.08 2.86 18.46
N ALA A 253 -29.25 3.73 17.87
CA ALA A 253 -29.55 4.27 16.56
C ALA A 253 -29.52 3.18 15.48
N ASP A 254 -30.46 3.26 14.54
CA ASP A 254 -30.56 2.41 13.38
C ASP A 254 -30.94 3.27 12.18
N TYR A 255 -29.95 3.51 11.32
CA TYR A 255 -30.07 4.33 10.12
C TYR A 255 -30.17 3.50 8.85
N ARG A 256 -30.33 2.18 8.98
CA ARG A 256 -30.55 1.29 7.85
C ARG A 256 -31.93 1.54 7.26
N ASP A 257 -31.98 1.79 5.96
CA ASP A 257 -33.23 1.85 5.23
C ASP A 257 -33.78 0.44 4.91
N THR A 258 -34.94 0.36 4.25
CA THR A 258 -35.56 -0.92 3.88
C THR A 258 -34.75 -1.72 2.85
N LYS A 259 -33.74 -1.11 2.22
CA LYS A 259 -32.79 -1.73 1.31
C LYS A 259 -31.48 -2.10 2.01
N GLY A 260 -31.39 -1.92 3.34
CA GLY A 260 -30.20 -2.21 4.12
C GLY A 260 -29.03 -1.26 3.88
N ARG A 261 -29.29 -0.06 3.32
CA ARG A 261 -28.29 1.01 3.11
C ARG A 261 -28.31 2.00 4.27
N VAL A 262 -27.20 2.70 4.50
CA VAL A 262 -27.08 3.68 5.59
C VAL A 262 -26.82 5.08 5.02
N LEU A 263 -27.89 5.68 4.51
CA LEU A 263 -27.85 6.94 3.75
C LEU A 263 -28.25 8.17 4.57
N SER A 264 -28.41 8.01 5.89
CA SER A 264 -28.75 9.07 6.82
C SER A 264 -28.01 8.87 8.14
N GLY A 265 -28.20 9.78 9.09
CA GLY A 265 -27.52 9.75 10.38
C GLY A 265 -26.08 10.24 10.32
N PRO A 266 -25.45 10.40 11.50
CA PRO A 266 -24.08 10.85 11.61
C PRO A 266 -23.07 9.83 11.09
N GLU A 267 -21.95 10.33 10.58
CA GLU A 267 -20.78 9.55 10.21
C GLU A 267 -19.58 10.09 10.97
N TYR A 268 -18.71 9.20 11.42
CA TYR A 268 -17.53 9.57 12.20
C TYR A 268 -16.26 9.00 11.57
N LEU A 269 -15.13 9.65 11.85
CA LEU A 269 -13.81 9.10 11.68
C LEU A 269 -13.25 8.86 13.09
N THR A 270 -12.82 7.64 13.38
CA THR A 270 -12.27 7.29 14.68
C THR A 270 -10.84 6.79 14.53
N ILE A 271 -9.96 7.30 15.37
CA ILE A 271 -8.62 6.75 15.61
C ILE A 271 -8.72 5.82 16.82
N PHE A 272 -8.25 4.59 16.68
CA PHE A 272 -8.22 3.57 17.71
C PHE A 272 -6.78 3.25 18.09
N SER A 273 -6.57 3.00 19.38
CA SER A 273 -5.28 2.54 19.91
C SER A 273 -4.95 1.16 19.35
N GLY A 274 -3.74 1.00 18.82
CA GLY A 274 -3.26 -0.29 18.31
C GLY A 274 -3.35 -1.40 19.34
N GLY A 275 -2.68 -1.27 20.49
CA GLY A 275 -2.60 -2.37 21.46
C GLY A 275 -3.93 -2.76 22.15
N SER A 276 -4.98 -1.93 22.06
CA SER A 276 -6.24 -2.17 22.81
C SER A 276 -7.53 -2.08 22.01
N GLY A 277 -7.47 -1.52 20.80
CA GLY A 277 -8.65 -1.20 19.99
C GLY A 277 -9.56 -0.16 20.63
N ARG A 278 -9.15 0.52 21.71
CA ARG A 278 -9.91 1.59 22.37
C ARG A 278 -10.00 2.80 21.45
N ALA A 279 -11.17 3.44 21.36
CA ALA A 279 -11.28 4.72 20.67
C ALA A 279 -10.43 5.80 21.39
N LEU A 280 -9.51 6.41 20.64
CA LEU A 280 -8.63 7.50 21.10
C LEU A 280 -9.27 8.84 20.80
N GLU A 281 -9.63 9.07 19.54
CA GLU A 281 -10.22 10.30 19.08
C GLU A 281 -11.34 10.00 18.07
N ASN A 282 -12.43 10.76 18.13
CA ASN A 282 -13.61 10.54 17.31
C ASN A 282 -14.20 11.87 16.82
N ILE A 283 -14.02 12.14 15.53
CA ILE A 283 -14.49 13.37 14.89
C ILE A 283 -15.59 13.08 13.87
N ARG A 284 -16.21 14.12 13.32
CA ARG A 284 -17.10 13.97 12.16
C ARG A 284 -16.31 13.45 10.96
N PHE A 285 -16.86 12.49 10.24
CA PHE A 285 -16.26 12.01 9.00
C PHE A 285 -16.33 13.10 7.94
N LYS A 286 -15.18 13.47 7.37
CA LYS A 286 -15.10 14.10 6.05
C LYS A 286 -14.30 13.22 5.09
N PRO A 287 -14.67 13.16 3.79
CA PRO A 287 -15.73 13.98 3.15
C PRO A 287 -17.17 13.65 3.57
N GLU A 288 -17.95 14.68 3.92
CA GLU A 288 -19.32 14.51 4.43
C GLU A 288 -20.25 13.91 3.38
N ARG A 289 -21.36 13.29 3.82
CA ARG A 289 -22.35 12.70 2.91
C ARG A 289 -23.03 13.75 2.02
N GLY A 290 -23.37 14.90 2.58
CA GLY A 290 -24.24 15.87 1.91
C GLY A 290 -25.58 15.24 1.46
N ASN A 291 -26.10 15.68 0.33
CA ASN A 291 -27.23 15.01 -0.32
C ASN A 291 -26.70 13.86 -1.19
N VAL A 292 -27.29 12.67 -1.02
CA VAL A 292 -26.92 11.46 -1.77
C VAL A 292 -26.89 11.70 -3.29
N CYS A 293 -27.86 12.45 -3.81
CA CYS A 293 -27.99 12.73 -5.24
C CYS A 293 -26.81 13.53 -5.82
N ASP A 294 -26.10 14.32 -5.01
CA ASP A 294 -24.98 15.16 -5.47
C ASP A 294 -23.82 14.29 -5.99
N TRP A 295 -23.72 13.04 -5.53
CA TRP A 295 -22.72 12.07 -5.96
C TRP A 295 -23.02 11.45 -7.33
N GLY A 296 -24.14 11.80 -7.97
CA GLY A 296 -24.50 11.34 -9.31
C GLY A 296 -25.51 10.19 -9.35
N ASP A 297 -26.01 9.73 -8.20
CA ASP A 297 -27.21 8.89 -8.11
C ASP A 297 -27.93 9.09 -6.78
N CYS A 298 -29.25 8.85 -6.75
CA CYS A 298 -30.07 9.05 -5.54
C CYS A 298 -30.33 7.76 -4.76
N TYR A 299 -29.77 6.61 -5.17
CA TYR A 299 -30.04 5.32 -4.52
C TYR A 299 -28.88 4.85 -3.63
N GLY A 300 -27.80 5.64 -3.54
CA GLY A 300 -26.75 5.43 -2.56
C GLY A 300 -25.61 4.54 -3.06
N ASN A 301 -25.30 4.54 -4.35
CA ASN A 301 -24.14 3.81 -4.88
C ASN A 301 -22.88 4.67 -4.83
N ARG A 302 -22.86 5.78 -5.57
CA ARG A 302 -21.66 6.64 -5.71
C ARG A 302 -21.27 7.35 -4.43
N VAL A 303 -22.24 7.70 -3.59
CA VAL A 303 -22.00 8.35 -2.30
C VAL A 303 -21.16 7.50 -1.35
N ASP A 304 -21.30 6.17 -1.38
CA ASP A 304 -20.64 5.27 -0.43
C ASP A 304 -19.43 4.58 -1.06
N ARG A 305 -18.76 5.27 -1.99
CA ARG A 305 -17.50 4.84 -2.60
C ARG A 305 -16.34 5.45 -1.84
N PHE A 306 -15.81 4.74 -0.85
CA PHE A 306 -14.73 5.23 0.01
C PHE A 306 -13.38 4.65 -0.39
N LEU A 307 -12.34 5.47 -0.26
CA LEU A 307 -10.94 5.04 -0.33
C LEU A 307 -10.19 5.60 0.88
N ALA A 308 -9.11 4.96 1.32
CA ALA A 308 -8.23 5.49 2.38
C ALA A 308 -6.77 5.08 2.16
N GLY A 309 -5.86 5.83 2.77
CA GLY A 309 -4.43 5.51 2.78
C GLY A 309 -3.62 6.45 3.66
N VAL A 310 -2.30 6.36 3.53
CA VAL A 310 -1.32 7.16 4.25
C VAL A 310 -0.42 7.86 3.23
N ALA A 311 -0.06 9.11 3.52
CA ALA A 311 0.88 9.89 2.72
C ALA A 311 1.76 10.77 3.61
N TYR A 312 3.03 10.90 3.28
CA TYR A 312 3.97 11.81 3.92
C TYR A 312 3.85 13.21 3.31
N LEU A 313 2.71 13.87 3.55
CA LEU A 313 2.40 15.19 2.96
C LEU A 313 3.34 16.31 3.39
N ASP A 314 4.12 16.14 4.45
CA ASP A 314 5.18 17.08 4.87
C ASP A 314 6.59 16.55 4.57
N GLY A 315 6.69 15.39 3.92
CA GLY A 315 7.93 14.71 3.58
C GLY A 315 8.64 14.06 4.77
N GLN A 316 8.01 14.00 5.94
CA GLN A 316 8.64 13.52 7.18
C GLN A 316 7.76 12.60 8.02
N ARG A 317 6.46 12.89 8.15
CA ARG A 317 5.56 12.16 9.04
C ARG A 317 4.26 11.78 8.34
N PRO A 318 3.63 10.66 8.70
CA PRO A 318 2.47 10.14 8.01
C PRO A 318 1.21 10.98 8.29
N SER A 319 0.48 11.32 7.24
CA SER A 319 -0.86 11.89 7.27
C SER A 319 -1.87 10.84 6.81
N LEU A 320 -3.06 10.84 7.42
CA LEU A 320 -4.19 10.00 7.04
C LEU A 320 -4.97 10.65 5.89
N ILE A 321 -5.31 9.88 4.86
CA ILE A 321 -6.12 10.32 3.72
C ILE A 321 -7.44 9.55 3.71
N MET A 322 -8.56 10.28 3.68
CA MET A 322 -9.91 9.71 3.51
C MET A 322 -10.55 10.26 2.23
N GLY A 323 -10.94 9.37 1.32
CA GLY A 323 -11.61 9.69 0.06
C GLY A 323 -13.07 9.27 0.05
N ARG A 324 -13.90 10.03 -0.68
CA ARG A 324 -15.31 9.69 -0.98
C ARG A 324 -15.63 10.08 -2.42
N GLY A 325 -16.25 9.17 -3.15
CA GLY A 325 -16.62 9.36 -4.56
C GLY A 325 -15.43 9.24 -5.51
N TYR A 326 -15.72 8.80 -6.73
CA TYR A 326 -14.76 8.74 -7.84
C TYR A 326 -15.40 8.63 -9.23
N TYR A 327 -16.66 8.19 -9.33
CA TYR A 327 -17.38 8.12 -10.61
C TYR A 327 -17.92 9.46 -11.11
N ASN A 328 -18.10 10.43 -10.21
CA ASN A 328 -18.61 11.77 -10.50
C ASN A 328 -17.97 12.74 -9.50
N LYS A 329 -18.74 13.36 -8.58
CA LYS A 329 -18.19 14.10 -7.43
C LYS A 329 -17.14 13.25 -6.71
N THR A 330 -15.99 13.86 -6.45
CA THR A 330 -14.82 13.25 -5.85
C THR A 330 -14.27 14.19 -4.79
N MET A 331 -14.08 13.67 -3.58
CA MET A 331 -13.52 14.44 -2.47
C MET A 331 -12.45 13.64 -1.75
N LEU A 332 -11.41 14.33 -1.30
CA LEU A 332 -10.35 13.78 -0.46
C LEU A 332 -10.15 14.72 0.73
N THR A 333 -9.91 14.18 1.93
CA THR A 333 -9.54 14.98 3.11
C THR A 333 -8.32 14.37 3.77
N ALA A 334 -7.34 15.21 4.06
CA ALA A 334 -6.12 14.83 4.76
C ALA A 334 -6.16 15.25 6.22
N TYR A 335 -5.63 14.40 7.09
CA TYR A 335 -5.57 14.65 8.52
C TYR A 335 -4.18 14.28 9.06
N ASN A 336 -3.75 15.02 10.07
CA ASN A 336 -2.72 14.58 10.99
C ASN A 336 -3.38 14.08 12.28
N TYR A 337 -2.88 12.98 12.83
CA TYR A 337 -3.13 12.58 14.21
C TYR A 337 -1.81 12.72 14.98
N ARG A 338 -1.78 13.61 15.97
CA ARG A 338 -0.57 13.98 16.71
C ARG A 338 -0.92 14.32 18.14
N ASN A 339 -0.18 13.78 19.11
CA ASN A 339 -0.36 14.09 20.53
C ASN A 339 -1.81 13.88 21.03
N GLY A 340 -2.53 12.89 20.48
CA GLY A 340 -3.93 12.64 20.84
C GLY A 340 -4.98 13.45 20.07
N ASP A 341 -4.59 14.40 19.22
CA ASP A 341 -5.54 15.27 18.50
C ASP A 341 -5.53 14.98 16.98
N VAL A 342 -6.72 14.96 16.38
CA VAL A 342 -6.88 14.94 14.91
C VAL A 342 -7.01 16.37 14.37
N THR A 343 -6.13 16.74 13.45
CA THR A 343 -6.16 18.03 12.74
C THR A 343 -6.39 17.80 11.25
N GLU A 344 -7.45 18.39 10.71
CA GLU A 344 -7.68 18.46 9.25
C GLU A 344 -6.65 19.40 8.61
N LEU A 345 -5.98 18.91 7.56
CA LEU A 345 -4.96 19.67 6.83
C LEU A 345 -5.57 20.40 5.64
N TRP A 346 -6.32 19.67 4.82
CA TRP A 346 -7.01 20.18 3.65
C TRP A 346 -8.14 19.24 3.23
N THR A 347 -9.09 19.77 2.47
CA THR A 347 -10.09 19.02 1.72
C THR A 347 -10.04 19.43 0.25
N PHE A 348 -9.91 18.46 -0.63
CA PHE A 348 -10.13 18.60 -2.06
C PHE A 348 -11.58 18.25 -2.38
N ASP A 349 -12.27 19.07 -3.19
CA ASP A 349 -13.60 18.81 -3.73
C ASP A 349 -13.61 19.09 -5.24
N SER A 350 -14.05 18.13 -6.05
CA SER A 350 -14.19 18.28 -7.49
C SER A 350 -15.27 19.28 -7.90
N ASP A 351 -16.20 19.62 -6.99
CA ASP A 351 -17.24 20.62 -7.23
C ASP A 351 -16.76 22.06 -6.99
N ASP A 352 -15.58 22.24 -6.39
CA ASP A 352 -14.98 23.56 -6.24
C ASP A 352 -14.54 24.10 -7.61
N SER A 353 -14.70 25.41 -7.80
CA SER A 353 -14.40 26.06 -9.08
C SER A 353 -12.93 25.87 -9.47
N GLY A 354 -12.70 25.30 -10.66
CA GLY A 354 -11.37 24.94 -11.17
C GLY A 354 -11.00 23.47 -11.01
N ASN A 355 -11.75 22.70 -10.22
CA ASN A 355 -11.51 21.27 -9.99
C ASN A 355 -12.43 20.36 -10.81
N GLU A 356 -13.28 20.91 -11.68
CA GLU A 356 -14.37 20.15 -12.33
C GLU A 356 -13.86 18.96 -13.16
N ASN A 357 -12.66 19.06 -13.72
CA ASN A 357 -12.04 18.00 -14.53
C ASN A 357 -11.53 16.80 -13.71
N TYR A 358 -11.42 16.93 -12.39
CA TYR A 358 -11.03 15.86 -11.48
C TYR A 358 -12.19 14.92 -11.13
N ALA A 359 -13.44 15.32 -11.43
CA ALA A 359 -14.59 14.44 -11.30
C ALA A 359 -14.49 13.24 -12.26
N GLY A 360 -14.91 12.06 -11.81
CA GLY A 360 -14.97 10.85 -12.64
C GLY A 360 -13.64 10.15 -12.93
N GLN A 361 -12.55 10.55 -12.26
CA GLN A 361 -11.20 10.08 -12.55
C GLN A 361 -10.71 8.96 -11.62
N GLY A 362 -11.27 8.87 -10.41
CA GLY A 362 -10.77 7.95 -9.38
C GLY A 362 -10.94 6.48 -9.75
N ASN A 363 -10.03 5.64 -9.26
CA ASN A 363 -10.13 4.19 -9.34
C ASN A 363 -10.85 3.61 -8.11
N HIS A 364 -11.01 2.29 -8.09
CA HIS A 364 -11.29 1.53 -6.87
C HIS A 364 -10.09 1.43 -5.90
N SER A 365 -9.05 2.24 -6.08
CA SER A 365 -7.83 2.22 -5.28
C SER A 365 -7.17 3.60 -5.30
N LEU A 366 -6.25 3.83 -4.37
CA LEU A 366 -5.35 4.98 -4.36
C LEU A 366 -3.92 4.54 -4.02
N SER A 367 -2.94 5.36 -4.39
CA SER A 367 -1.53 5.22 -3.99
C SER A 367 -0.98 6.57 -3.56
N ALA A 368 0.08 6.57 -2.75
CA ALA A 368 0.81 7.78 -2.36
C ALA A 368 2.27 7.65 -2.78
N ALA A 369 2.83 8.68 -3.41
CA ALA A 369 4.20 8.70 -3.90
C ALA A 369 4.67 10.14 -4.08
N ASP A 370 5.98 10.37 -3.93
CA ASP A 370 6.67 11.59 -4.35
C ASP A 370 6.76 11.62 -5.88
N LEU A 371 5.83 12.32 -6.52
CA LEU A 371 5.70 12.35 -7.97
C LEU A 371 6.58 13.44 -8.59
N ASP A 372 6.70 14.60 -7.94
CA ASP A 372 7.42 15.77 -8.46
C ASP A 372 8.85 15.93 -7.92
N GLY A 373 9.26 15.07 -6.97
CA GLY A 373 10.61 15.01 -6.42
C GLY A 373 10.89 16.05 -5.34
N ASP A 374 9.86 16.66 -4.74
CA ASP A 374 10.01 17.63 -3.64
C ASP A 374 10.23 16.97 -2.26
N GLY A 375 10.11 15.64 -2.19
CA GLY A 375 10.31 14.82 -0.98
C GLY A 375 9.02 14.47 -0.23
N LYS A 376 7.88 15.04 -0.61
CA LYS A 376 6.57 14.79 -0.01
C LYS A 376 5.78 13.83 -0.89
N ASP A 377 4.66 13.33 -0.37
CA ASP A 377 3.81 12.43 -1.16
C ASP A 377 2.61 13.16 -1.75
N GLU A 378 2.37 12.93 -3.03
CA GLU A 378 1.13 13.23 -3.72
C GLU A 378 0.22 11.99 -3.73
N ILE A 379 -1.08 12.20 -3.95
CA ILE A 379 -2.08 11.13 -3.96
C ILE A 379 -2.46 10.80 -5.40
N VAL A 380 -2.04 9.62 -5.88
CA VAL A 380 -2.53 9.06 -7.13
C VAL A 380 -3.91 8.44 -6.91
N TYR A 381 -4.93 9.14 -7.42
CA TYR A 381 -6.33 8.73 -7.29
C TYR A 381 -6.87 8.31 -8.65
N GLY A 382 -6.42 7.14 -9.14
CA GLY A 382 -6.76 6.65 -10.48
C GLY A 382 -6.16 7.52 -11.59
N ALA A 383 -7.01 8.14 -12.41
CA ALA A 383 -6.65 8.96 -13.57
C ALA A 383 -6.38 10.44 -13.22
N MET A 384 -6.17 10.75 -11.95
CA MET A 384 -5.75 12.07 -11.46
C MET A 384 -4.74 11.93 -10.33
N ALA A 385 -4.05 13.02 -10.02
CA ALA A 385 -3.19 13.16 -8.85
C ALA A 385 -3.54 14.44 -8.07
N ILE A 386 -3.53 14.35 -6.75
CA ILE A 386 -3.71 15.49 -5.82
C ILE A 386 -2.37 15.75 -5.15
N ASP A 387 -1.95 17.01 -5.17
CA ASP A 387 -0.70 17.53 -4.63
C ASP A 387 -0.62 17.40 -3.10
N ASP A 388 0.59 17.47 -2.52
CA ASP A 388 0.87 17.36 -1.08
C ASP A 388 -0.02 18.30 -0.22
N ASN A 389 -0.30 19.46 -0.79
CA ASN A 389 -1.05 20.56 -0.21
C ASN A 389 -2.56 20.53 -0.51
N GLY A 390 -3.06 19.48 -1.16
CA GLY A 390 -4.49 19.27 -1.41
C GLY A 390 -5.03 19.93 -2.67
N ARG A 391 -4.20 20.55 -3.49
CA ARG A 391 -4.58 21.05 -4.82
C ARG A 391 -4.57 19.91 -5.84
N GLY A 392 -5.32 20.05 -6.92
CA GLY A 392 -5.15 19.14 -8.04
C GLY A 392 -3.78 19.33 -8.68
N LEU A 393 -2.96 18.27 -8.75
CA LEU A 393 -1.67 18.28 -9.45
C LEU A 393 -1.91 18.15 -10.96
N HIS A 394 -2.54 17.05 -11.38
CA HIS A 394 -3.00 16.86 -12.75
C HIS A 394 -4.18 15.89 -12.84
N THR A 395 -4.85 15.94 -13.97
CA THR A 395 -5.85 14.95 -14.38
C THR A 395 -5.68 14.63 -15.86
N THR A 396 -5.81 13.36 -16.20
CA THR A 396 -5.65 12.89 -17.59
C THR A 396 -6.93 13.02 -18.41
N GLY A 397 -8.09 13.09 -17.75
CA GLY A 397 -9.41 13.01 -18.40
C GLY A 397 -9.75 11.64 -19.00
N TRP A 398 -8.98 10.59 -18.69
CA TRP A 398 -9.21 9.22 -19.19
C TRP A 398 -10.26 8.47 -18.36
N GLY A 399 -10.59 8.99 -17.18
CA GLY A 399 -11.65 8.50 -16.34
C GLY A 399 -11.31 7.25 -15.53
N HIS A 400 -12.31 6.80 -14.79
CA HIS A 400 -12.30 5.65 -13.89
C HIS A 400 -11.69 4.35 -14.48
N GLY A 401 -11.06 3.57 -13.60
CA GLY A 401 -10.62 2.21 -13.84
C GLY A 401 -10.53 1.33 -12.60
N ASP A 402 -10.20 0.06 -12.84
CA ASP A 402 -10.20 -1.02 -11.85
C ASP A 402 -8.83 -1.36 -11.27
N ALA A 403 -7.75 -0.88 -11.90
CA ALA A 403 -6.38 -1.14 -11.48
C ALA A 403 -5.43 -0.01 -11.88
N HIS A 404 -4.44 0.25 -11.02
CA HIS A 404 -3.29 1.09 -11.32
C HIS A 404 -2.03 0.53 -10.65
N HIS A 405 -0.85 0.89 -11.17
CA HIS A 405 0.46 0.53 -10.65
C HIS A 405 1.31 1.80 -10.65
N VAL A 406 1.86 2.16 -9.49
CA VAL A 406 2.58 3.42 -9.25
C VAL A 406 3.96 3.09 -8.72
N GLY A 407 5.02 3.49 -9.41
CA GLY A 407 6.40 3.23 -9.01
C GLY A 407 7.39 3.67 -10.09
N ASP A 408 8.68 3.39 -9.89
CA ASP A 408 9.68 3.51 -10.96
C ASP A 408 9.52 2.27 -11.88
N LEU A 409 8.66 2.42 -12.90
CA LEU A 409 8.29 1.35 -13.82
C LEU A 409 9.20 1.33 -15.04
N ASN A 410 9.74 2.49 -15.42
CA ASN A 410 10.68 2.68 -16.51
C ASN A 410 11.99 3.29 -15.99
N PRO A 411 13.02 2.49 -15.69
CA PRO A 411 14.28 2.99 -15.12
C PRO A 411 15.09 3.90 -16.06
N ASN A 412 14.65 4.05 -17.32
CA ASN A 412 15.24 4.97 -18.31
C ASN A 412 14.43 6.27 -18.46
N HIS A 413 13.33 6.39 -17.73
CA HIS A 413 12.59 7.62 -17.51
C HIS A 413 12.88 8.08 -16.08
N SER A 414 12.90 9.40 -15.83
CA SER A 414 13.20 9.91 -14.49
C SER A 414 11.90 10.18 -13.75
N GLY A 415 11.83 9.76 -12.49
CA GLY A 415 10.64 9.96 -11.65
C GLY A 415 9.81 8.69 -11.51
N ILE A 416 8.57 8.87 -11.10
CA ILE A 416 7.58 7.81 -10.92
C ILE A 416 6.67 7.76 -12.15
N GLU A 417 6.31 6.56 -12.59
CA GLU A 417 5.27 6.36 -13.60
C GLU A 417 4.01 5.77 -12.99
N ILE A 418 2.89 6.01 -13.68
CA ILE A 418 1.58 5.48 -13.32
C ILE A 418 1.04 4.69 -14.52
N TYR A 419 1.01 3.36 -14.38
CA TYR A 419 0.30 2.49 -15.31
C TYR A 419 -1.14 2.29 -14.84
N GLN A 420 -2.11 2.38 -15.76
CA GLN A 420 -3.53 2.29 -15.43
C GLN A 420 -4.33 1.66 -16.57
N VAL A 421 -5.42 0.99 -16.20
CA VAL A 421 -6.48 0.55 -17.13
C VAL A 421 -7.76 1.34 -16.90
N HIS A 422 -8.61 1.46 -17.93
CA HIS A 422 -9.83 2.28 -17.88
C HIS A 422 -11.08 1.47 -18.25
N GLU A 423 -12.17 1.72 -17.52
CA GLU A 423 -13.45 0.99 -17.66
C GLU A 423 -14.30 1.55 -18.82
N ASN A 424 -14.23 2.86 -19.05
CA ASN A 424 -15.09 3.49 -20.05
C ASN A 424 -14.63 3.13 -21.48
N ALA A 425 -15.50 2.44 -22.24
CA ALA A 425 -15.26 2.07 -23.64
C ALA A 425 -14.94 3.27 -24.57
N ASN A 426 -15.39 4.46 -24.21
CA ASN A 426 -15.12 5.70 -24.95
C ASN A 426 -13.84 6.41 -24.53
N SER A 427 -13.15 5.94 -23.48
CA SER A 427 -11.87 6.52 -23.07
C SER A 427 -10.89 6.56 -24.26
N PRO A 428 -10.09 7.65 -24.41
CA PRO A 428 -9.08 7.72 -25.46
C PRO A 428 -8.04 6.60 -25.35
N ILE A 429 -7.83 6.06 -24.14
CA ILE A 429 -6.98 4.89 -23.88
C ILE A 429 -7.70 3.90 -22.97
N GLY A 430 -7.53 2.60 -23.20
CA GLY A 430 -8.05 1.55 -22.31
C GLY A 430 -6.98 0.96 -21.39
N MET A 431 -5.71 1.06 -21.78
CA MET A 431 -4.54 0.85 -20.91
C MET A 431 -3.42 1.80 -21.34
N GLY A 432 -2.64 2.28 -20.38
CA GLY A 432 -1.50 3.13 -20.68
C GLY A 432 -0.69 3.49 -19.44
N ILE A 433 0.50 4.03 -19.70
CA ILE A 433 1.45 4.51 -18.71
C ILE A 433 1.68 6.00 -18.93
N ARG A 434 1.72 6.75 -17.83
CA ARG A 434 1.96 8.19 -17.82
C ARG A 434 3.08 8.56 -16.85
N ASP A 435 3.67 9.71 -17.11
CA ASP A 435 4.55 10.40 -16.19
C ASP A 435 3.77 10.81 -14.92
N GLY A 436 4.39 10.59 -13.76
CA GLY A 436 3.77 10.79 -12.45
C GLY A 436 3.52 12.26 -12.11
N ASP A 437 4.48 13.14 -12.38
CA ASP A 437 4.43 14.58 -12.09
C ASP A 437 3.48 15.32 -13.05
N SER A 438 3.77 15.26 -14.35
CA SER A 438 3.05 16.02 -15.38
C SER A 438 1.74 15.39 -15.82
N GLY A 439 1.54 14.09 -15.56
CA GLY A 439 0.41 13.32 -16.09
C GLY A 439 0.49 13.02 -17.59
N GLN A 440 1.61 13.35 -18.25
CA GLN A 440 1.77 13.17 -19.69
C GLN A 440 1.71 11.68 -20.07
N LEU A 441 0.91 11.34 -21.09
CA LEU A 441 0.92 10.01 -21.69
C LEU A 441 2.31 9.69 -22.25
N LEU A 442 2.96 8.66 -21.71
CA LEU A 442 4.21 8.12 -22.24
C LEU A 442 3.92 7.10 -23.33
N TRP A 443 2.98 6.18 -23.05
CA TRP A 443 2.47 5.23 -24.03
C TRP A 443 1.10 4.68 -23.62
N GLY A 444 0.25 4.35 -24.59
CA GLY A 444 -1.04 3.70 -24.31
C GLY A 444 -1.77 3.29 -25.58
N ILE A 445 -2.81 2.47 -25.41
CA ILE A 445 -3.64 1.99 -26.51
C ILE A 445 -5.13 2.15 -26.19
N LYS A 446 -5.92 2.47 -27.21
CA LYS A 446 -7.38 2.43 -27.12
C LYS A 446 -7.87 0.99 -27.25
N THR A 447 -8.67 0.52 -26.30
CA THR A 447 -9.25 -0.84 -26.32
C THR A 447 -10.70 -0.85 -26.79
N GLY A 448 -11.43 0.27 -26.64
CA GLY A 448 -12.82 0.42 -27.10
C GLY A 448 -13.86 -0.36 -26.26
N LYS A 449 -13.46 -0.84 -25.09
CA LYS A 449 -14.27 -1.63 -24.15
C LYS A 449 -13.72 -1.48 -22.74
N ASP A 450 -14.47 -1.95 -21.76
CA ASP A 450 -13.97 -2.11 -20.39
C ASP A 450 -12.70 -2.98 -20.38
N THR A 451 -11.64 -2.43 -19.79
CA THR A 451 -10.37 -3.09 -19.55
C THR A 451 -10.21 -3.29 -18.04
N GLY A 452 -11.00 -4.20 -17.46
CA GLY A 452 -11.16 -4.32 -16.01
C GLY A 452 -9.98 -4.91 -15.22
N ARG A 453 -8.86 -5.26 -15.86
CA ARG A 453 -7.60 -5.66 -15.20
C ARG A 453 -6.39 -5.19 -16.00
N GLY A 454 -5.32 -4.82 -15.30
CA GLY A 454 -4.00 -4.63 -15.88
C GLY A 454 -2.91 -4.75 -14.83
N VAL A 455 -1.72 -5.14 -15.27
CA VAL A 455 -0.54 -5.31 -14.42
C VAL A 455 0.69 -4.67 -15.05
N ALA A 456 1.55 -4.12 -14.18
CA ALA A 456 2.93 -3.72 -14.48
C ALA A 456 3.90 -4.50 -13.58
N ALA A 457 4.84 -5.24 -14.17
CA ALA A 457 5.93 -5.91 -13.43
C ALA A 457 7.09 -6.28 -14.37
N ASP A 458 8.33 -6.24 -13.87
CA ASP A 458 9.48 -6.81 -14.58
C ASP A 458 9.39 -8.34 -14.54
N ILE A 459 9.03 -8.95 -15.67
CA ILE A 459 8.89 -10.39 -15.83
C ILE A 459 9.75 -10.93 -16.97
N ASP A 460 10.34 -10.07 -17.79
CA ASP A 460 11.11 -10.41 -18.98
C ASP A 460 12.44 -9.65 -19.03
N PRO A 461 13.55 -10.25 -18.56
CA PRO A 461 14.85 -9.57 -18.44
C PRO A 461 15.49 -9.16 -19.79
N ARG A 462 14.82 -9.44 -20.92
CA ARG A 462 15.24 -8.97 -22.26
C ARG A 462 14.90 -7.50 -22.49
N TYR A 463 13.99 -6.93 -21.70
CA TYR A 463 13.55 -5.54 -21.78
C TYR A 463 13.87 -4.85 -20.46
N ALA A 464 14.22 -3.56 -20.52
CA ALA A 464 14.48 -2.78 -19.32
C ALA A 464 13.17 -2.18 -18.80
N GLY A 465 12.96 -2.25 -17.48
CA GLY A 465 11.74 -1.79 -16.84
C GLY A 465 10.67 -2.87 -16.73
N THR A 466 9.47 -2.47 -16.36
CA THR A 466 8.35 -3.39 -16.18
C THR A 466 7.64 -3.70 -17.49
N GLU A 467 7.20 -4.93 -17.70
CA GLU A 467 6.23 -5.23 -18.74
C GLU A 467 4.81 -4.83 -18.34
N LEU A 468 3.99 -4.50 -19.33
CA LEU A 468 2.61 -4.04 -19.19
C LEU A 468 1.67 -5.00 -19.93
N TRP A 469 0.63 -5.48 -19.26
CA TRP A 469 -0.45 -6.24 -19.91
C TRP A 469 -1.80 -5.97 -19.26
N ALA A 470 -2.87 -6.25 -19.99
CA ALA A 470 -4.24 -6.02 -19.55
C ALA A 470 -5.23 -7.01 -20.14
N SER A 471 -6.44 -7.04 -19.57
CA SER A 471 -7.50 -7.96 -19.97
C SER A 471 -7.83 -7.83 -21.46
N GLY A 472 -7.59 -8.90 -22.21
CA GLY A 472 -7.84 -8.97 -23.65
C GLY A 472 -6.87 -8.15 -24.51
N GLN A 473 -5.70 -7.78 -23.98
CA GLN A 473 -4.61 -7.11 -24.70
C GLN A 473 -3.35 -7.99 -24.75
N ALA A 474 -2.37 -7.59 -25.55
CA ALA A 474 -1.06 -8.27 -25.63
C ALA A 474 -0.14 -7.89 -24.45
N LEU A 475 1.04 -8.50 -24.38
CA LEU A 475 2.13 -8.11 -23.48
C LEU A 475 3.02 -7.09 -24.17
N TYR A 476 3.34 -6.00 -23.48
CA TYR A 476 4.15 -4.90 -23.98
C TYR A 476 5.32 -4.61 -23.03
N SER A 477 6.42 -4.09 -23.55
CA SER A 477 7.44 -3.42 -22.72
C SER A 477 6.88 -2.13 -22.14
N VAL A 478 7.54 -1.55 -21.14
CA VAL A 478 7.16 -0.25 -20.57
C VAL A 478 7.10 0.88 -21.60
N THR A 479 7.89 0.78 -22.67
CA THR A 479 7.93 1.74 -23.80
C THR A 479 6.92 1.44 -24.90
N GLY A 480 6.08 0.40 -24.74
CA GLY A 480 5.00 0.07 -25.65
C GLY A 480 5.36 -0.84 -26.82
N SER A 481 6.54 -1.46 -26.81
CA SER A 481 6.89 -2.48 -27.81
C SER A 481 6.17 -3.77 -27.48
N GLN A 482 5.40 -4.32 -28.41
CA GLN A 482 4.70 -5.59 -28.18
C GLN A 482 5.71 -6.74 -28.08
N ILE A 483 5.74 -7.42 -26.94
CA ILE A 483 6.64 -8.55 -26.65
C ILE A 483 6.02 -9.87 -27.09
N SER A 484 4.74 -10.06 -26.77
CA SER A 484 4.02 -11.30 -27.05
C SER A 484 2.54 -11.01 -27.25
N SER A 485 1.90 -11.64 -28.25
CA SER A 485 0.44 -11.63 -28.40
C SER A 485 -0.28 -12.48 -27.33
N THR A 486 0.46 -13.31 -26.60
CA THR A 486 -0.04 -14.16 -25.52
C THR A 486 0.55 -13.64 -24.21
N PRO A 487 -0.17 -12.78 -23.46
CA PRO A 487 0.28 -12.27 -22.18
C PRO A 487 0.18 -13.34 -21.07
N PRO A 488 0.75 -13.08 -19.88
CA PRO A 488 0.39 -13.81 -18.68
C PRO A 488 -1.14 -13.82 -18.47
N SER A 489 -1.70 -14.98 -18.12
CA SER A 489 -3.13 -15.09 -17.79
C SER A 489 -3.47 -14.57 -16.39
N SER A 490 -2.48 -14.43 -15.52
CA SER A 490 -2.62 -13.76 -14.22
C SER A 490 -2.62 -12.24 -14.44
N MET A 491 -3.66 -11.56 -13.98
CA MET A 491 -3.84 -10.12 -14.06
C MET A 491 -4.42 -9.60 -12.74
N ASN A 492 -3.64 -9.73 -11.68
CA ASN A 492 -4.05 -9.44 -10.30
C ASN A 492 -2.92 -8.74 -9.54
N SER A 493 -2.20 -9.46 -8.67
CA SER A 493 -1.08 -8.93 -7.90
C SER A 493 0.26 -9.44 -8.46
N THR A 494 1.33 -8.78 -8.06
CA THR A 494 2.72 -9.11 -8.42
C THR A 494 3.50 -9.26 -7.12
N ILE A 495 4.42 -10.22 -7.03
CA ILE A 495 5.08 -10.59 -5.79
C ILE A 495 6.55 -10.91 -6.04
N TRP A 496 7.48 -10.40 -5.23
CA TRP A 496 8.86 -10.92 -5.23
C TRP A 496 8.94 -12.15 -4.35
N TRP A 497 9.06 -13.34 -4.96
CA TRP A 497 8.94 -14.61 -4.25
C TRP A 497 10.18 -15.50 -4.36
N ASP A 498 10.79 -15.60 -5.55
CA ASP A 498 11.94 -16.49 -5.75
C ASP A 498 13.30 -15.84 -5.41
N GLY A 499 14.38 -16.26 -6.07
CA GLY A 499 15.73 -15.80 -5.78
C GLY A 499 16.25 -14.69 -6.71
N ASP A 500 15.59 -14.46 -7.85
CA ASP A 500 16.01 -13.47 -8.83
C ASP A 500 15.33 -12.10 -8.59
N LEU A 501 15.56 -11.15 -9.50
CA LEU A 501 15.01 -9.78 -9.40
C LEU A 501 13.74 -9.59 -10.22
N SER A 502 13.40 -10.52 -11.13
CA SER A 502 12.12 -10.48 -11.81
C SER A 502 11.02 -10.75 -10.79
N ARG A 503 9.86 -10.17 -11.04
CA ARG A 503 8.71 -10.25 -10.15
C ARG A 503 7.79 -11.39 -10.58
N GLU A 504 7.33 -12.18 -9.63
CA GLU A 504 6.34 -13.23 -9.84
C GLU A 504 4.94 -12.63 -9.87
N LEU A 505 3.96 -13.44 -10.26
CA LEU A 505 2.55 -13.06 -10.30
C LEU A 505 1.78 -13.80 -9.22
N LEU A 506 0.98 -13.08 -8.45
CA LEU A 506 0.11 -13.60 -7.41
C LEU A 506 -1.35 -13.46 -7.84
N ASP A 507 -2.05 -14.58 -7.87
CA ASP A 507 -3.47 -14.65 -8.19
C ASP A 507 -4.10 -15.89 -7.55
N HIS A 508 -5.15 -16.44 -8.15
CA HIS A 508 -5.77 -17.67 -7.69
C HIS A 508 -6.17 -18.63 -8.82
N LYS A 509 -6.56 -19.85 -8.44
CA LYS A 509 -7.31 -20.78 -9.30
C LYS A 509 -8.79 -20.69 -8.91
N TRP A 510 -9.57 -19.92 -9.68
CA TRP A 510 -11.01 -19.74 -9.46
C TRP A 510 -11.81 -20.99 -9.87
N SER A 511 -12.66 -21.48 -8.96
CA SER A 511 -13.53 -22.64 -9.22
C SER A 511 -14.92 -22.28 -9.77
N GLY A 512 -15.26 -20.99 -9.79
CA GLY A 512 -16.63 -20.50 -9.99
C GLY A 512 -17.32 -20.05 -8.71
N SER A 513 -16.83 -20.48 -7.54
CA SER A 513 -17.41 -20.14 -6.22
C SER A 513 -16.37 -19.72 -5.17
N PHE A 514 -15.15 -20.24 -5.27
CA PHE A 514 -14.01 -19.89 -4.42
C PHE A 514 -12.72 -19.94 -5.25
N GLY A 515 -11.65 -19.31 -4.76
CA GLY A 515 -10.34 -19.37 -5.42
C GLY A 515 -9.26 -19.84 -4.46
N VAL A 516 -8.33 -20.64 -4.95
CA VAL A 516 -7.13 -21.07 -4.17
C VAL A 516 -5.93 -20.23 -4.60
N GLY A 517 -5.30 -19.55 -3.65
CA GLY A 517 -4.14 -18.69 -3.89
C GLY A 517 -3.01 -19.41 -4.62
N THR A 518 -2.42 -18.76 -5.63
CA THR A 518 -1.39 -19.34 -6.49
C THR A 518 -0.34 -18.29 -6.86
N ILE A 519 0.94 -18.66 -6.78
CA ILE A 519 2.07 -17.84 -7.25
C ILE A 519 2.62 -18.47 -8.53
N TYR A 520 2.86 -17.64 -9.54
CA TYR A 520 3.36 -18.03 -10.85
C TYR A 520 4.64 -17.29 -11.20
N LYS A 521 5.57 -17.96 -11.89
CA LYS A 521 6.67 -17.32 -12.61
C LYS A 521 6.34 -17.23 -14.09
N TRP A 522 6.64 -16.09 -14.71
CA TRP A 522 6.57 -15.97 -16.16
C TRP A 522 7.81 -16.58 -16.81
N ASN A 523 7.60 -17.54 -17.69
CA ASN A 523 8.65 -18.11 -18.52
C ASN A 523 8.72 -17.33 -19.84
N TYR A 524 9.49 -16.24 -19.84
CA TYR A 524 9.61 -15.32 -20.96
C TYR A 524 10.13 -15.95 -22.26
N GLN A 525 10.83 -17.09 -22.18
CA GLN A 525 11.31 -17.83 -23.35
C GLN A 525 10.19 -18.63 -24.03
N GLN A 526 9.23 -19.13 -23.24
CA GLN A 526 8.15 -20.00 -23.71
C GLN A 526 6.78 -19.31 -23.74
N ASN A 527 6.69 -18.06 -23.28
CA ASN A 527 5.46 -17.29 -23.15
C ASN A 527 4.36 -18.05 -22.39
N LYS A 528 4.69 -18.56 -21.21
CA LYS A 528 3.76 -19.31 -20.34
C LYS A 528 4.01 -19.03 -18.86
N LEU A 529 3.03 -19.37 -18.03
CA LEU A 529 3.18 -19.33 -16.57
C LEU A 529 3.57 -20.71 -16.02
N ASP A 530 4.63 -20.74 -15.23
CA ASP A 530 5.02 -21.89 -14.41
C ASP A 530 4.52 -21.65 -12.98
N THR A 531 3.81 -22.63 -12.38
CA THR A 531 3.29 -22.49 -11.01
C THR A 531 4.40 -22.76 -10.00
N LEU A 532 4.66 -21.80 -9.10
CA LEU A 532 5.61 -21.95 -8.00
C LEU A 532 4.95 -22.44 -6.70
N LEU A 533 3.76 -21.92 -6.40
CA LEU A 533 2.99 -22.27 -5.19
C LEU A 533 1.52 -22.39 -5.54
N THR A 534 0.84 -23.40 -4.99
CA THR A 534 -0.63 -23.41 -4.86
C THR A 534 -0.94 -23.65 -3.38
N ALA A 535 -1.59 -22.69 -2.72
CA ALA A 535 -1.81 -22.70 -1.28
C ALA A 535 -3.01 -23.59 -0.89
N SER A 536 -2.89 -24.90 -1.10
CA SER A 536 -3.95 -25.88 -0.81
C SER A 536 -4.41 -25.82 0.66
N GLY A 537 -5.73 -25.91 0.89
CA GLY A 537 -6.33 -25.75 2.22
C GLY A 537 -6.55 -24.29 2.63
N THR A 538 -6.41 -23.36 1.69
CA THR A 538 -6.69 -21.93 1.87
C THR A 538 -7.58 -21.42 0.75
N PHE A 539 -8.22 -20.27 0.98
CA PHE A 539 -8.93 -19.52 -0.05
C PHE A 539 -8.45 -18.07 -0.15
N SER A 540 -8.42 -17.58 -1.38
CA SER A 540 -8.44 -16.15 -1.70
C SER A 540 -9.78 -15.51 -1.33
N ASN A 541 -9.79 -14.18 -1.31
CA ASN A 541 -10.91 -13.34 -0.89
C ASN A 541 -11.57 -12.61 -2.06
N ASN A 542 -12.71 -11.97 -1.78
CA ASN A 542 -13.39 -11.02 -2.67
C ASN A 542 -13.82 -11.61 -4.04
N GLY A 543 -14.22 -12.88 -4.03
CA GLY A 543 -14.76 -13.56 -5.21
C GLY A 543 -13.75 -13.60 -6.35
N THR A 544 -14.13 -13.09 -7.52
CA THR A 544 -13.28 -13.07 -8.72
C THR A 544 -12.09 -12.11 -8.61
N LYS A 545 -12.08 -11.18 -7.65
CA LYS A 545 -10.90 -10.33 -7.40
C LYS A 545 -9.71 -11.15 -6.90
N GLY A 546 -9.96 -12.24 -6.17
CA GLY A 546 -8.95 -13.25 -5.88
C GLY A 546 -7.82 -12.79 -4.98
N ASN A 547 -8.11 -11.84 -4.08
CA ASN A 547 -7.08 -11.21 -3.26
C ASN A 547 -6.52 -12.19 -2.20
N PRO A 548 -5.24 -12.08 -1.83
CA PRO A 548 -4.81 -12.56 -0.52
C PRO A 548 -5.52 -11.75 0.58
N SER A 549 -5.42 -12.22 1.83
CA SER A 549 -5.72 -11.34 2.97
C SER A 549 -4.72 -10.19 3.02
N LEU A 550 -3.44 -10.47 2.78
CA LEU A 550 -2.38 -9.48 2.63
C LEU A 550 -1.19 -10.07 1.88
N GLN A 551 -0.49 -9.24 1.12
CA GLN A 551 0.86 -9.50 0.58
C GLN A 551 1.80 -8.42 1.11
N VAL A 552 2.92 -8.79 1.71
CA VAL A 552 3.83 -7.86 2.40
C VAL A 552 5.19 -8.52 2.68
N ASP A 553 6.30 -7.79 2.61
CA ASP A 553 7.55 -8.17 3.32
C ASP A 553 7.31 -8.05 4.82
N LEU A 554 6.80 -9.13 5.42
CA LEU A 554 6.38 -9.13 6.81
C LEU A 554 7.58 -9.36 7.71
N PHE A 555 8.45 -10.28 7.34
CA PHE A 555 9.64 -10.70 8.07
C PHE A 555 10.59 -11.43 7.11
N GLY A 556 11.75 -11.83 7.60
CA GLY A 556 12.76 -12.43 6.74
C GLY A 556 13.49 -11.35 5.94
N ASP A 557 13.98 -11.71 4.76
CA ASP A 557 14.61 -10.74 3.86
C ASP A 557 13.57 -10.04 2.97
N TRP A 558 14.02 -9.21 2.03
CA TRP A 558 13.20 -8.33 1.18
C TRP A 558 12.05 -8.96 0.38
N ARG A 559 11.89 -10.29 0.37
CA ARG A 559 10.84 -10.95 -0.41
C ARG A 559 9.55 -10.97 0.37
N GLU A 560 8.46 -11.03 -0.37
CA GLU A 560 7.16 -10.76 0.19
C GLU A 560 6.51 -12.07 0.69
N GLU A 561 6.03 -12.06 1.92
CA GLU A 561 5.08 -13.02 2.43
C GLU A 561 3.70 -12.83 1.79
N VAL A 562 2.90 -13.90 1.83
CA VAL A 562 1.49 -13.86 1.47
C VAL A 562 0.63 -14.54 2.51
N ILE A 563 -0.46 -13.88 2.87
CA ILE A 563 -1.43 -14.32 3.87
C ILE A 563 -2.71 -14.75 3.17
N TRP A 564 -3.12 -16.01 3.37
CA TRP A 564 -4.44 -16.50 2.98
C TRP A 564 -5.17 -17.11 4.17
N ARG A 565 -6.48 -16.93 4.22
CA ARG A 565 -7.33 -17.62 5.20
C ARG A 565 -7.43 -19.10 4.88
N THR A 566 -7.54 -19.93 5.92
CA THR A 566 -8.01 -21.31 5.73
C THR A 566 -9.43 -21.32 5.17
N GLU A 567 -9.82 -22.44 4.55
CA GLU A 567 -11.13 -22.58 3.90
C GLU A 567 -12.29 -22.21 4.83
N ASP A 568 -12.19 -22.63 6.09
CA ASP A 568 -13.15 -22.39 7.16
C ASP A 568 -12.94 -21.05 7.92
N SER A 569 -11.83 -20.35 7.64
CA SER A 569 -11.38 -19.15 8.37
C SER A 569 -11.15 -19.38 9.87
N SER A 570 -10.64 -20.56 10.26
CA SER A 570 -10.14 -20.82 11.62
C SER A 570 -8.69 -20.36 11.83
N ALA A 571 -7.94 -20.14 10.75
CA ALA A 571 -6.59 -19.61 10.78
C ALA A 571 -6.28 -18.74 9.55
N LEU A 572 -5.24 -17.92 9.67
CA LEU A 572 -4.49 -17.37 8.53
C LEU A 572 -3.22 -18.20 8.33
N ARG A 573 -2.85 -18.46 7.08
CA ARG A 573 -1.56 -19.03 6.72
C ARG A 573 -0.70 -17.96 6.08
N ILE A 574 0.41 -17.65 6.74
CA ILE A 574 1.40 -16.68 6.30
C ILE A 574 2.53 -17.47 5.65
N TYR A 575 2.57 -17.48 4.32
CA TYR A 575 3.58 -18.19 3.54
C TYR A 575 4.80 -17.29 3.36
N THR A 576 5.99 -17.86 3.59
CA THR A 576 7.28 -17.24 3.27
C THR A 576 8.04 -18.11 2.29
N THR A 577 8.96 -17.51 1.54
CA THR A 577 9.78 -18.21 0.56
C THR A 577 10.94 -18.95 1.22
N THR A 578 11.44 -19.98 0.55
CA THR A 578 12.67 -20.70 0.92
C THR A 578 13.66 -20.81 -0.22
N HIS A 579 13.47 -20.04 -1.29
CA HIS A 579 14.43 -19.94 -2.38
C HIS A 579 15.66 -19.19 -1.85
N VAL A 580 16.88 -19.59 -2.21
CA VAL A 580 18.06 -18.81 -1.86
C VAL A 580 18.21 -17.68 -2.87
N THR A 581 18.37 -16.46 -2.39
CA THR A 581 18.74 -15.29 -3.21
C THR A 581 20.16 -14.81 -2.89
N THR A 582 20.85 -14.29 -3.89
CA THR A 582 22.10 -13.54 -3.74
C THR A 582 21.88 -12.03 -3.75
N GLN A 583 20.62 -11.59 -3.81
CA GLN A 583 20.26 -10.18 -3.76
C GLN A 583 20.19 -9.73 -2.30
N ARG A 584 20.60 -8.48 -2.09
CA ARG A 584 20.64 -7.85 -0.78
C ARG A 584 19.96 -6.50 -0.89
N ILE A 585 18.70 -6.47 -0.47
CA ILE A 585 17.81 -5.31 -0.54
C ILE A 585 17.36 -5.04 0.90
N PHE A 586 17.18 -3.76 1.23
CA PHE A 586 16.58 -3.37 2.51
C PHE A 586 15.19 -3.99 2.63
N THR A 587 14.70 -4.22 3.85
CA THR A 587 13.28 -4.58 4.01
C THR A 587 12.42 -3.55 3.28
N LEU A 588 11.46 -4.04 2.50
CA LEU A 588 10.58 -3.19 1.70
C LEU A 588 9.66 -2.35 2.60
N MET A 589 9.44 -2.75 3.85
CA MET A 589 8.75 -1.92 4.84
C MET A 589 9.51 -0.64 5.22
N HIS A 590 10.79 -0.53 4.84
CA HIS A 590 11.57 0.71 4.96
C HIS A 590 11.61 1.53 3.65
N ASP A 591 10.90 1.11 2.60
CA ASP A 591 10.60 1.91 1.40
C ASP A 591 9.24 2.60 1.57
N ALA A 592 9.22 3.93 1.46
CA ALA A 592 8.03 4.71 1.82
C ALA A 592 6.83 4.44 0.90
N LEU A 593 7.05 4.30 -0.41
CA LEU A 593 6.00 4.00 -1.37
C LEU A 593 5.43 2.59 -1.13
N TYR A 594 6.30 1.61 -0.87
CA TYR A 594 5.90 0.25 -0.54
C TYR A 594 5.09 0.22 0.76
N ARG A 595 5.61 0.82 1.83
CA ARG A 595 4.98 0.81 3.16
C ARG A 595 3.62 1.51 3.18
N THR A 596 3.46 2.64 2.48
CA THR A 596 2.15 3.30 2.36
C THR A 596 1.19 2.50 1.47
N SER A 597 1.70 1.79 0.45
CA SER A 597 0.90 0.85 -0.35
C SER A 597 0.40 -0.35 0.48
N ILE A 598 1.18 -0.84 1.45
CA ILE A 598 0.70 -1.85 2.41
C ILE A 598 -0.45 -1.31 3.26
N ALA A 599 -0.37 -0.05 3.69
CA ALA A 599 -1.44 0.60 4.46
C ALA A 599 -2.74 0.75 3.67
N SER A 600 -2.67 0.98 2.35
CA SER A 600 -3.83 1.09 1.46
C SER A 600 -4.18 -0.20 0.71
N GLN A 601 -3.49 -1.32 0.94
CA GLN A 601 -3.74 -2.56 0.18
C GLN A 601 -5.17 -3.09 0.38
N ASN A 602 -5.78 -2.89 1.56
CA ASN A 602 -7.16 -3.28 1.83
C ASN A 602 -8.22 -2.37 1.19
N THR A 603 -7.79 -1.26 0.58
CA THR A 603 -8.69 -0.20 0.13
C THR A 603 -9.38 -0.56 -1.19
N GLY A 604 -10.71 -0.58 -1.18
CA GLY A 604 -11.55 -0.77 -2.36
C GLY A 604 -11.28 -2.11 -3.08
N TYR A 605 -10.67 -2.05 -4.26
CA TYR A 605 -10.12 -3.23 -4.95
C TYR A 605 -8.61 -3.26 -4.77
N ASN A 606 -8.14 -4.19 -3.94
CA ASN A 606 -6.76 -4.32 -3.50
C ASN A 606 -5.78 -4.33 -4.68
N GLN A 607 -4.76 -3.48 -4.63
CA GLN A 607 -3.69 -3.40 -5.63
C GLN A 607 -2.36 -3.87 -5.01
N PRO A 608 -1.44 -4.45 -5.81
CA PRO A 608 -0.14 -4.87 -5.31
C PRO A 608 0.76 -3.67 -4.94
N PRO A 609 1.57 -3.77 -3.87
CA PRO A 609 2.51 -2.73 -3.50
C PRO A 609 3.64 -2.60 -4.53
N HIS A 610 4.24 -1.43 -4.61
CA HIS A 610 5.41 -1.13 -5.47
C HIS A 610 6.48 -0.43 -4.64
N THR A 611 7.70 -0.33 -5.16
CA THR A 611 8.82 0.36 -4.50
C THR A 611 9.03 1.74 -5.10
N SER A 612 9.63 2.66 -4.33
CA SER A 612 9.97 4.01 -4.80
C SER A 612 11.17 4.02 -5.77
N PHE A 613 11.81 2.88 -5.97
CA PHE A 613 12.92 2.66 -6.90
C PHE A 613 12.64 1.43 -7.76
N TYR A 614 13.23 1.37 -8.97
CA TYR A 614 13.10 0.19 -9.82
C TYR A 614 13.77 -1.01 -9.17
N LEU A 615 12.95 -1.98 -8.75
CA LEU A 615 13.37 -3.27 -8.22
C LEU A 615 13.09 -4.35 -9.27
N GLY A 616 14.12 -4.62 -10.09
CA GLY A 616 14.04 -5.52 -11.22
C GLY A 616 15.40 -5.83 -11.86
N SER A 617 15.36 -6.62 -12.92
CA SER A 617 16.49 -7.02 -13.76
C SER A 617 17.25 -5.80 -14.25
N GLY A 618 18.56 -5.77 -13.99
CA GLY A 618 19.42 -4.65 -14.37
C GLY A 618 19.28 -3.40 -13.49
N MET A 619 18.60 -3.48 -12.35
CA MET A 619 18.53 -2.37 -11.40
C MET A 619 19.92 -1.89 -10.97
N LYS A 620 19.99 -0.61 -10.61
CA LYS A 620 21.13 -0.07 -9.87
C LYS A 620 21.03 -0.51 -8.41
N THR A 621 22.14 -0.51 -7.67
CA THR A 621 22.09 -0.69 -6.22
C THR A 621 21.21 0.41 -5.61
N PRO A 622 20.15 0.06 -4.86
CA PRO A 622 19.28 1.06 -4.23
C PRO A 622 20.07 1.93 -3.27
N SER A 623 19.70 3.21 -3.21
CA SER A 623 20.18 4.11 -2.17
C SER A 623 19.71 3.62 -0.80
N MET A 624 20.47 3.95 0.24
CA MET A 624 20.02 3.74 1.62
C MET A 624 18.75 4.58 1.85
N PRO A 625 17.68 4.02 2.45
CA PRO A 625 16.49 4.78 2.77
C PRO A 625 16.82 5.98 3.67
N SER A 626 16.29 7.16 3.33
CA SER A 626 16.40 8.36 4.17
C SER A 626 15.30 8.32 5.23
N ILE A 627 15.56 7.63 6.35
CA ILE A 627 14.54 7.35 7.37
C ILE A 627 15.07 7.58 8.79
N TYR A 628 14.15 7.76 9.74
CA TYR A 628 14.38 7.67 11.18
C TYR A 628 13.27 6.84 11.82
N THR A 629 13.52 6.31 13.01
CA THR A 629 12.53 5.58 13.80
C THR A 629 12.21 6.38 15.08
N PRO A 630 10.98 6.31 15.61
CA PRO A 630 10.59 6.93 16.88
C PRO A 630 11.45 6.54 18.09
#